data_AF-A0A2E5B9J5-F1
#
_entry.id   AF-A0A2E5B9J5-F1
#
_cell.length_a   1.000
_cell.length_b   1.000
_cell.length_c   1.000
_cell.angle_alpha   90.00
_cell.angle_beta   90.00
_cell.angle_gamma   90.00
#
_symmetry.space_group_name_H-M   'P 1'
#
loop_
_entity.id
_entity.type
_entity.pdbx_description
1 polymer ?
#
loop_
_entity_poly.entity_id
_entity_poly.type
_entity_poly.pdbx_seq_one_letter_code
_entity_poly.pdbx_strand_id
1 'polypeptide(L)'
;MSQELETFSNPNSFEKWRAQVQTGKLEPSRSNLYGVRLFLPTCLKENTQFIMQDQRHAFDSMNYMADQVTIPGKRIQDQKVAAAWQGAAYSHARTQQHGDLDITFITDKYQYHRQFFEHWMNWAAPDMENRSGIYEEYICNLIITKWEVGSPISWEGLTEANATYRTRLNASMAVWQFFGAWPYDMGGASYSNGPTNLVKFSVKFKHERYRFDGVGTEGLGINTPDRYINTSSGLGTTGVADEQNAAAGFGV
;
A
#
# COMPACT_ATOMS: atom_id res chain seq x y z
N MET A 1 12.17 -50.31 18.62
CA MET A 1 10.87 -49.68 18.27
C MET A 1 10.53 -48.67 19.36
N SER A 2 11.30 -47.58 19.48
CA SER A 2 11.16 -46.61 20.58
C SER A 2 11.93 -45.30 20.35
N GLN A 3 11.83 -44.71 19.15
CA GLN A 3 12.51 -43.43 18.83
C GLN A 3 11.62 -42.42 18.08
N GLU A 4 10.30 -42.40 18.31
CA GLU A 4 9.41 -41.43 17.63
C GLU A 4 8.59 -40.52 18.56
N LEU A 5 8.91 -40.42 19.87
CA LEU A 5 8.07 -39.68 20.82
C LEU A 5 8.74 -38.49 21.53
N GLU A 6 9.87 -37.98 21.04
CA GLU A 6 10.48 -36.76 21.57
C GLU A 6 10.68 -35.70 20.49
N THR A 7 9.63 -34.95 20.12
CA THR A 7 9.84 -33.73 19.30
C THR A 7 8.82 -32.61 19.49
N PHE A 8 8.10 -32.51 20.61
CA PHE A 8 7.18 -31.38 20.79
C PHE A 8 7.13 -30.82 22.21
N SER A 9 8.28 -30.35 22.72
CA SER A 9 8.32 -29.39 23.83
C SER A 9 9.61 -28.55 23.79
N ASN A 10 9.94 -27.98 22.63
CA ASN A 10 10.94 -26.91 22.59
C ASN A 10 10.21 -25.56 22.63
N PRO A 11 10.37 -24.74 23.68
CA PRO A 11 9.82 -23.39 23.70
C PRO A 11 10.47 -22.58 22.57
N ASN A 12 9.65 -22.07 21.65
CA ASN A 12 10.04 -21.26 20.48
C ASN A 12 11.39 -21.66 19.86
N SER A 13 11.49 -22.88 19.31
CA SER A 13 12.76 -23.42 18.80
C SER A 13 13.32 -22.59 17.63
N PHE A 14 14.48 -21.99 17.84
CA PHE A 14 15.24 -21.25 16.83
C PHE A 14 15.53 -22.07 15.56
N GLU A 15 15.72 -23.39 15.67
CA GLU A 15 15.98 -24.27 14.52
C GLU A 15 14.79 -24.38 13.57
N LYS A 16 13.55 -24.47 14.09
CA LYS A 16 12.33 -24.45 13.27
C LYS A 16 12.15 -23.08 12.60
N TRP A 17 12.42 -21.99 13.32
CA TRP A 17 12.40 -20.64 12.73
C TRP A 17 13.44 -20.50 11.61
N ARG A 18 14.69 -20.93 11.85
CA ARG A 18 15.77 -20.88 10.88
C ARG A 18 15.43 -21.69 9.63
N ALA A 19 14.89 -22.90 9.78
CA ALA A 19 14.45 -23.73 8.66
C ALA A 19 13.33 -23.06 7.86
N GLN A 20 12.37 -22.42 8.53
CA GLN A 20 11.29 -21.66 7.89
C GLN A 20 11.81 -20.44 7.12
N VAL A 21 12.71 -19.66 7.70
CA VAL A 21 13.31 -18.48 7.02
C VAL A 21 14.14 -18.91 5.81
N GLN A 22 14.86 -20.03 5.89
CA GLN A 22 15.64 -20.56 4.76
C GLN A 22 14.77 -20.97 3.56
N THR A 23 13.48 -21.25 3.75
CA THR A 23 12.58 -21.57 2.62
C THR A 23 12.33 -20.39 1.68
N GLY A 24 12.70 -19.19 2.06
CA GLY A 24 12.50 -17.98 1.26
C GLY A 24 11.07 -17.43 1.24
N LYS A 25 10.11 -18.20 1.77
CA LYS A 25 8.68 -17.82 1.78
C LYS A 25 8.24 -17.19 3.10
N LEU A 26 8.97 -17.50 4.17
CA LEU A 26 8.77 -16.96 5.51
C LEU A 26 9.94 -16.06 5.92
N GLU A 27 10.63 -15.47 4.93
CA GLU A 27 11.65 -14.47 5.20
C GLU A 27 11.02 -13.27 5.90
N PRO A 28 11.69 -12.68 6.91
CA PRO A 28 11.30 -11.38 7.40
C PRO A 28 11.28 -10.38 6.24
N SER A 29 10.25 -9.53 6.18
CA SER A 29 10.17 -8.45 5.20
C SER A 29 11.43 -7.58 5.25
N ARG A 30 12.08 -7.37 4.10
CA ARG A 30 13.36 -6.63 3.99
C ARG A 30 13.20 -5.34 3.20
N SER A 31 12.18 -5.24 2.35
CA SER A 31 11.96 -4.11 1.46
C SER A 31 10.94 -3.12 2.03
N ASN A 32 11.26 -1.83 1.92
CA ASN A 32 10.31 -0.73 2.16
C ASN A 32 9.79 -0.14 0.84
N LEU A 33 9.88 -0.87 -0.27
CA LEU A 33 9.35 -0.41 -1.55
C LEU A 33 7.82 -0.45 -1.52
N TYR A 34 7.20 0.67 -1.88
CA TYR A 34 5.75 0.78 -1.99
C TYR A 34 5.36 1.62 -3.21
N GLY A 35 4.11 1.49 -3.62
CA GLY A 35 3.48 2.33 -4.63
C GLY A 35 2.15 2.85 -4.10
N VAL A 36 1.84 4.11 -4.42
CA VAL A 36 0.55 4.73 -4.13
C VAL A 36 -0.20 4.92 -5.44
N ARG A 37 -1.50 4.63 -5.43
CA ARG A 37 -2.43 4.93 -6.51
C ARG A 37 -3.60 5.71 -5.93
N LEU A 38 -3.61 7.01 -6.18
CA LEU A 38 -4.70 7.89 -5.80
C LEU A 38 -5.63 8.07 -7.00
N PHE A 39 -6.89 7.67 -6.85
CA PHE A 39 -7.89 7.94 -7.89
C PHE A 39 -8.40 9.37 -7.75
N LEU A 40 -8.52 10.07 -8.88
CA LEU A 40 -9.04 11.44 -8.91
C LEU A 40 -10.55 11.43 -8.56
N PRO A 41 -11.01 12.21 -7.56
CA PRO A 41 -12.44 12.35 -7.23
C PRO A 41 -13.21 13.07 -8.35
N THR A 42 -14.53 12.88 -8.40
CA THR A 42 -15.38 13.46 -9.46
C THR A 42 -15.44 14.97 -9.39
N CYS A 43 -15.51 15.57 -8.19
CA CYS A 43 -15.52 17.02 -8.03
C CYS A 43 -14.32 17.73 -8.66
N LEU A 44 -13.12 17.12 -8.55
CA LEU A 44 -11.91 17.67 -9.16
C LEU A 44 -11.91 17.47 -10.67
N LYS A 45 -12.33 16.30 -11.16
CA LYS A 45 -12.35 16.00 -12.59
C LYS A 45 -13.23 16.95 -13.39
N GLU A 46 -14.39 17.32 -12.86
CA GLU A 46 -15.37 18.12 -13.58
C GLU A 46 -15.14 19.63 -13.44
N ASN A 47 -14.59 20.09 -12.31
CA ASN A 47 -14.59 21.51 -11.99
C ASN A 47 -13.21 22.19 -12.05
N THR A 48 -12.11 21.45 -12.23
CA THR A 48 -10.77 22.05 -12.30
C THR A 48 -10.17 21.97 -13.70
N GLN A 49 -10.05 23.12 -14.34
CA GLN A 49 -9.58 23.25 -15.72
C GLN A 49 -8.18 22.67 -15.95
N PHE A 50 -7.27 22.79 -14.98
CA PHE A 50 -5.91 22.27 -15.10
C PHE A 50 -5.84 20.74 -15.05
N ILE A 51 -6.74 20.10 -14.29
CA ILE A 51 -6.83 18.63 -14.24
C ILE A 51 -7.51 18.09 -15.49
N MET A 52 -8.55 18.78 -15.99
CA MET A 52 -9.22 18.39 -17.23
C MET A 52 -8.29 18.38 -18.45
N GLN A 53 -7.37 19.34 -18.51
CA GLN A 53 -6.42 19.45 -19.61
C GLN A 53 -5.35 18.35 -19.58
N ASP A 54 -4.92 17.90 -18.40
CA ASP A 54 -3.88 16.87 -18.26
C ASP A 54 -4.11 15.95 -17.05
N GLN A 55 -5.12 15.09 -17.16
CA GLN A 55 -5.48 14.11 -16.13
C GLN A 55 -4.35 13.09 -15.90
N ARG A 56 -3.56 12.80 -16.94
CA ARG A 56 -2.47 11.82 -16.86
C ARG A 56 -1.32 12.36 -16.03
N HIS A 57 -0.90 13.60 -16.29
CA HIS A 57 0.11 14.25 -15.46
C HIS A 57 -0.34 14.40 -14.01
N ALA A 58 -1.62 14.71 -13.78
CA ALA A 58 -2.17 14.76 -12.42
C ALA A 58 -2.04 13.42 -11.69
N PHE A 59 -2.38 12.31 -12.36
CA PHE A 59 -2.27 10.97 -11.80
C PHE A 59 -0.82 10.54 -11.59
N ASP A 60 0.05 10.72 -12.59
CA ASP A 60 1.45 10.29 -12.54
C ASP A 60 2.22 11.09 -11.49
N SER A 61 2.05 12.41 -11.43
CA SER A 61 2.69 13.25 -10.41
C SER A 61 2.32 12.80 -9.00
N MET A 62 1.02 12.64 -8.68
CA MET A 62 0.59 12.22 -7.34
C MET A 62 1.15 10.86 -6.94
N ASN A 63 1.23 9.91 -7.87
CA ASN A 63 1.66 8.55 -7.56
C ASN A 63 3.18 8.42 -7.42
N TYR A 64 3.97 9.09 -8.26
CA TYR A 64 5.42 8.97 -8.26
C TYR A 64 6.13 9.86 -7.23
N MET A 65 5.48 10.93 -6.76
CA MET A 65 6.07 11.86 -5.79
C MET A 65 5.76 11.52 -4.32
N ALA A 66 5.12 10.39 -4.05
CA ALA A 66 4.86 9.92 -2.69
C ALA A 66 6.14 9.36 -2.05
N ASP A 67 6.65 10.01 -1.01
CA ASP A 67 7.94 9.69 -0.34
C ASP A 67 7.80 8.93 0.99
N GLN A 68 6.69 9.14 1.70
CA GLN A 68 6.38 8.31 2.86
C GLN A 68 4.88 8.09 2.99
N VAL A 69 4.49 6.87 3.37
CA VAL A 69 3.11 6.50 3.66
C VAL A 69 3.05 5.86 5.04
N THR A 70 2.13 6.34 5.87
CA THR A 70 1.84 5.75 7.18
C THR A 70 0.45 5.11 7.13
N ILE A 71 0.43 3.79 7.11
CA ILE A 71 -0.82 3.01 7.06
C ILE A 71 -1.48 3.01 8.45
N PRO A 72 -2.78 3.32 8.55
CA PRO A 72 -3.46 3.35 9.83
C PRO A 72 -3.62 1.95 10.44
N GLY A 73 -3.54 1.90 11.77
CA GLY A 73 -3.96 0.72 12.53
C GLY A 73 -5.48 0.57 12.59
N LYS A 74 -5.94 -0.64 12.91
CA LYS A 74 -7.34 -0.96 13.19
C LYS A 74 -7.48 -1.38 14.65
N ARG A 75 -8.39 -0.72 15.37
CA ARG A 75 -8.69 -1.04 16.77
C ARG A 75 -10.16 -1.38 16.91
N ILE A 76 -10.44 -2.35 17.77
CA ILE A 76 -11.81 -2.66 18.22
C ILE A 76 -11.98 -2.02 19.60
N GLN A 77 -13.03 -1.22 19.77
CA GLN A 77 -13.45 -0.72 21.08
C GLN A 77 -14.26 -1.80 21.79
N ASP A 78 -13.86 -2.10 23.03
CA ASP A 78 -14.53 -3.05 23.91
C ASP A 78 -15.45 -2.32 24.89
N GLN A 79 -16.57 -2.97 25.21
CA GLN A 79 -17.44 -2.55 26.31
C GLN A 79 -17.35 -3.59 27.41
N LYS A 80 -16.99 -3.14 28.62
CA LYS A 80 -16.99 -3.98 29.82
C LYS A 80 -18.41 -4.06 30.37
N VAL A 81 -18.91 -5.27 30.57
CA VAL A 81 -20.18 -5.50 31.25
C VAL A 81 -19.86 -5.93 32.68
N ALA A 82 -20.15 -5.06 33.64
CA ALA A 82 -20.03 -5.39 35.05
C ALA A 82 -21.19 -6.30 35.43
N ALA A 83 -20.88 -7.50 35.93
CA ALA A 83 -21.90 -8.40 36.44
C ALA A 83 -22.41 -7.84 37.79
N ALA A 84 -23.56 -7.16 37.75
CA ALA A 84 -24.11 -6.53 38.94
C ALA A 84 -24.46 -7.54 40.06
N TRP A 85 -24.72 -8.81 39.74
CA TRP A 85 -25.21 -9.79 40.72
C TRP A 85 -24.69 -11.24 40.57
N GLN A 86 -23.83 -11.59 39.60
CA GLN A 86 -23.32 -12.97 39.39
C GLN A 86 -22.05 -13.00 38.51
N GLY A 87 -20.88 -13.36 39.08
CA GLY A 87 -19.71 -13.83 38.32
C GLY A 87 -18.65 -12.79 37.91
N ALA A 88 -17.64 -13.25 37.17
CA ALA A 88 -16.51 -12.44 36.69
C ALA A 88 -16.93 -11.52 35.53
N ALA A 89 -16.45 -10.28 35.54
CA ALA A 89 -16.70 -9.32 34.47
C ALA A 89 -16.12 -9.81 33.14
N TYR A 90 -16.89 -9.64 32.05
CA TYR A 90 -16.45 -9.94 30.68
C TYR A 90 -16.54 -8.70 29.80
N SER A 91 -15.68 -8.63 28.78
CA SER A 91 -15.72 -7.59 27.75
C SER A 91 -16.25 -8.18 26.45
N HIS A 92 -17.05 -7.40 25.71
CA HIS A 92 -17.47 -7.73 24.36
C HIS A 92 -17.06 -6.63 23.39
N ALA A 93 -16.76 -7.02 22.15
CA ALA A 93 -16.43 -6.11 21.07
C ALA A 93 -17.67 -5.31 20.65
N ARG A 94 -17.55 -3.98 20.50
CA ARG A 94 -18.68 -3.11 20.14
C ARG A 94 -18.53 -2.46 18.78
N THR A 95 -17.50 -1.66 18.59
CA THR A 95 -17.30 -0.90 17.36
C THR A 95 -15.85 -0.94 16.91
N GLN A 96 -15.64 -0.69 15.64
CA GLN A 96 -14.31 -0.61 15.05
C GLN A 96 -13.94 0.85 14.85
N GLN A 97 -12.77 1.23 15.37
CA GLN A 97 -12.19 2.55 15.14
C GLN A 97 -11.03 2.41 14.16
N HIS A 98 -11.02 3.30 13.18
CA HIS A 98 -9.97 3.41 12.18
C HIS A 98 -9.03 4.56 12.53
N GLY A 99 -7.72 4.34 12.40
CA GLY A 99 -6.74 5.43 12.40
C GLY A 99 -6.79 6.24 11.11
N ASP A 100 -6.08 7.36 11.11
CA ASP A 100 -5.99 8.25 9.94
C ASP A 100 -4.81 7.83 9.05
N LEU A 101 -5.01 7.92 7.73
CA LEU A 101 -3.98 7.66 6.74
C LEU A 101 -3.16 8.93 6.52
N ASP A 102 -1.83 8.84 6.57
CA ASP A 102 -0.95 9.99 6.35
C ASP A 102 0.01 9.70 5.20
N ILE A 103 0.04 10.57 4.20
CA ILE A 103 0.91 10.46 3.03
C ILE A 103 1.72 11.75 2.91
N THR A 104 3.04 11.59 2.85
CA THR A 104 4.00 12.66 2.61
C THR A 104 4.47 12.61 1.17
N PHE A 105 4.31 13.73 0.48
CA PHE A 105 4.74 13.94 -0.90
C PHE A 105 5.97 14.86 -0.93
N ILE A 106 6.88 14.59 -1.84
CA ILE A 106 7.88 15.57 -2.25
C ILE A 106 7.17 16.56 -3.18
N THR A 107 7.31 17.85 -2.89
CA THR A 107 6.64 18.87 -3.70
C THR A 107 7.52 19.30 -4.86
N ASP A 108 6.90 19.46 -6.02
CA ASP A 108 7.54 19.96 -7.23
C ASP A 108 7.76 21.48 -7.18
N LYS A 109 8.52 22.00 -8.14
CA LYS A 109 8.82 23.43 -8.25
C LYS A 109 7.55 24.30 -8.37
N TYR A 110 6.50 23.78 -9.01
CA TYR A 110 5.25 24.51 -9.22
C TYR A 110 4.25 24.33 -8.07
N GLN A 111 4.60 23.57 -7.02
CA GLN A 111 3.72 23.29 -5.89
C GLN A 111 2.38 22.67 -6.33
N TYR A 112 2.40 21.89 -7.40
CA TYR A 112 1.24 21.23 -7.99
C TYR A 112 0.52 20.34 -6.97
N HIS A 113 1.26 19.60 -6.15
CA HIS A 113 0.69 18.78 -5.08
C HIS A 113 -0.11 19.62 -4.08
N ARG A 114 0.46 20.74 -3.62
CA ARG A 114 -0.22 21.64 -2.70
C ARG A 114 -1.48 22.20 -3.33
N GLN A 115 -1.38 22.71 -4.56
CA GLN A 115 -2.53 23.26 -5.28
C GLN A 115 -3.65 22.22 -5.43
N PHE A 116 -3.29 20.98 -5.80
CA PHE A 116 -4.24 19.88 -5.98
C PHE A 116 -5.03 19.60 -4.69
N PHE A 117 -4.35 19.42 -3.56
CA PHE A 117 -5.02 19.12 -2.29
C PHE A 117 -5.79 20.31 -1.71
N GLU A 118 -5.31 21.54 -1.90
CA GLU A 118 -6.05 22.75 -1.55
C GLU A 118 -7.37 22.85 -2.31
N HIS A 119 -7.36 22.61 -3.63
CA HIS A 119 -8.59 22.61 -4.42
C HIS A 119 -9.53 21.49 -3.97
N TRP A 120 -9.01 20.29 -3.70
CA TRP A 120 -9.83 19.19 -3.21
C TRP A 120 -10.51 19.52 -1.88
N MET A 121 -9.76 20.06 -0.93
CA MET A 121 -10.30 20.46 0.37
C MET A 121 -11.32 21.60 0.23
N ASN A 122 -11.08 22.57 -0.64
CA ASN A 122 -12.02 23.65 -0.93
C ASN A 122 -13.32 23.11 -1.57
N TRP A 123 -13.23 22.14 -2.48
CA TRP A 123 -14.45 21.50 -3.02
C TRP A 123 -15.23 20.68 -1.99
N ALA A 124 -14.55 20.06 -1.03
CA ALA A 124 -15.20 19.33 0.05
C ALA A 124 -15.90 20.28 1.03
N ALA A 125 -15.26 21.40 1.37
CA ALA A 125 -15.78 22.43 2.26
C ALA A 125 -15.33 23.82 1.77
N PRO A 126 -16.12 24.48 0.90
CA PRO A 126 -15.78 25.79 0.40
C PRO A 126 -15.70 26.82 1.53
N ASP A 127 -14.75 27.74 1.42
CA ASP A 127 -14.56 28.84 2.39
C ASP A 127 -15.49 30.02 2.11
N MET A 128 -15.87 30.22 0.85
CA MET A 128 -16.73 31.32 0.41
C MET A 128 -18.22 31.09 0.74
N GLU A 129 -18.66 29.83 0.75
CA GLU A 129 -20.03 29.45 1.10
C GLU A 129 -19.98 28.58 2.34
N ASN A 130 -20.77 28.89 3.37
CA ASN A 130 -20.90 28.03 4.56
C ASN A 130 -21.75 26.79 4.25
N ARG A 131 -21.31 26.00 3.27
CA ARG A 131 -21.97 24.80 2.78
C ARG A 131 -20.94 23.68 2.67
N SER A 132 -21.38 22.46 2.91
CA SER A 132 -20.59 21.26 2.66
C SER A 132 -20.87 20.74 1.26
N GLY A 133 -19.84 20.29 0.56
CA GLY A 133 -20.00 19.54 -0.68
C GLY A 133 -20.74 18.21 -0.44
N ILE A 134 -21.27 17.63 -1.52
CA ILE A 134 -21.92 16.32 -1.44
C ILE A 134 -20.84 15.27 -1.21
N TYR A 135 -21.05 14.43 -0.19
CA TYR A 135 -20.08 13.43 0.25
C TYR A 135 -19.59 12.52 -0.89
N GLU A 136 -20.50 12.02 -1.72
CA GLU A 136 -20.15 11.12 -2.83
C GLU A 136 -19.30 11.77 -3.93
N GLU A 137 -19.28 13.12 -4.01
CA GLU A 137 -18.57 13.84 -5.06
C GLU A 137 -17.10 14.10 -4.73
N TYR A 138 -16.75 14.23 -3.45
CA TYR A 138 -15.38 14.51 -3.03
C TYR A 138 -14.62 13.30 -2.48
N ILE A 139 -15.27 12.16 -2.31
CA ILE A 139 -14.57 10.95 -1.90
C ILE A 139 -13.88 10.26 -3.09
N CYS A 140 -12.76 9.59 -2.84
CA CYS A 140 -12.07 8.78 -3.83
C CYS A 140 -11.65 7.42 -3.26
N ASN A 141 -11.29 6.48 -4.12
CA ASN A 141 -10.60 5.28 -3.66
C ASN A 141 -9.09 5.51 -3.68
N LEU A 142 -8.36 4.82 -2.80
CA LEU A 142 -6.91 4.90 -2.74
C LEU A 142 -6.34 3.50 -2.56
N ILE A 143 -5.31 3.15 -3.34
CA ILE A 143 -4.66 1.85 -3.26
C ILE A 143 -3.19 2.05 -2.93
N ILE A 144 -2.70 1.31 -1.93
CA ILE A 144 -1.29 1.29 -1.53
C ILE A 144 -0.81 -0.13 -1.73
N THR A 145 0.25 -0.31 -2.53
CA THR A 145 0.86 -1.61 -2.79
C THR A 145 2.25 -1.64 -2.19
N LYS A 146 2.59 -2.71 -1.48
CA LYS A 146 3.92 -2.96 -0.96
C LYS A 146 4.58 -4.06 -1.76
N TRP A 147 5.84 -3.83 -2.11
CA TRP A 147 6.66 -4.68 -2.94
C TRP A 147 7.81 -5.26 -2.12
N GLU A 148 7.92 -6.59 -2.14
CA GLU A 148 9.07 -7.29 -1.58
C GLU A 148 10.02 -7.74 -2.67
N VAL A 149 11.30 -7.75 -2.31
CA VAL A 149 12.35 -8.33 -3.14
C VAL A 149 12.37 -9.84 -2.93
N GLY A 150 12.56 -10.60 -4.00
CA GLY A 150 12.73 -12.05 -3.91
C GLY A 150 11.42 -12.83 -3.94
N SER A 151 10.53 -12.52 -4.88
CA SER A 151 9.35 -13.34 -5.18
C SER A 151 9.74 -14.79 -5.51
N PRO A 152 8.87 -15.78 -5.22
CA PRO A 152 9.00 -17.14 -5.76
C PRO A 152 8.92 -17.20 -7.30
N ILE A 153 8.68 -16.07 -7.97
CA ILE A 153 8.78 -15.93 -9.41
C ILE A 153 10.22 -15.57 -9.80
N SER A 154 10.89 -16.47 -10.49
CA SER A 154 12.21 -16.21 -11.07
C SER A 154 12.14 -16.03 -12.58
N TRP A 155 12.92 -15.07 -13.06
CA TRP A 155 13.14 -14.80 -14.46
C TRP A 155 14.50 -15.36 -14.88
N GLU A 156 14.52 -16.02 -16.03
CA GLU A 156 15.74 -16.57 -16.63
C GLU A 156 16.02 -15.83 -17.94
N GLY A 157 17.22 -15.28 -18.05
CA GLY A 157 17.71 -14.58 -19.24
C GLY A 157 19.02 -15.15 -19.74
N LEU A 158 19.38 -14.80 -20.96
CA LEU A 158 20.68 -15.11 -21.55
C LEU A 158 21.53 -13.84 -21.52
N THR A 159 22.72 -13.91 -20.93
CA THR A 159 23.73 -12.85 -21.02
C THR A 159 24.32 -12.82 -22.45
N GLU A 160 24.97 -11.74 -22.87
CA GLU A 160 25.68 -11.64 -24.17
C GLU A 160 26.67 -12.79 -24.42
N ALA A 161 27.15 -13.45 -23.37
CA ALA A 161 27.99 -14.65 -23.43
C ALA A 161 27.21 -15.99 -23.54
N ASN A 162 25.91 -15.96 -23.84
CA ASN A 162 25.00 -17.13 -23.83
C ASN A 162 24.94 -17.89 -22.49
N ALA A 163 25.34 -17.26 -21.38
CA ALA A 163 25.18 -17.82 -20.05
C ALA A 163 23.77 -17.54 -19.51
N THR A 164 23.10 -18.57 -19.01
CA THR A 164 21.80 -18.40 -18.35
C THR A 164 22.02 -17.71 -17.00
N TYR A 165 21.41 -16.54 -16.80
CA TYR A 165 21.35 -15.88 -15.52
C TYR A 165 19.91 -15.92 -14.99
N ARG A 166 19.78 -16.25 -13.71
CA ARG A 166 18.49 -16.34 -13.02
C ARG A 166 18.41 -15.25 -11.97
N THR A 167 17.38 -14.41 -12.07
CA THR A 167 17.09 -13.39 -11.05
C THR A 167 15.68 -13.59 -10.50
N ARG A 168 15.48 -13.30 -9.22
CA ARG A 168 14.13 -13.31 -8.62
C ARG A 168 13.48 -11.95 -8.87
N LEU A 169 12.23 -11.97 -9.33
CA LEU A 169 11.47 -10.74 -9.54
C LEU A 169 10.95 -10.21 -8.20
N ASN A 170 10.58 -8.94 -8.16
CA ASN A 170 9.88 -8.38 -7.01
C ASN A 170 8.38 -8.66 -7.18
N ALA A 171 7.69 -8.98 -6.08
CA ALA A 171 6.24 -9.19 -6.11
C ALA A 171 5.52 -8.31 -5.09
N SER A 172 4.29 -7.95 -5.44
CA SER A 172 3.40 -7.22 -4.56
C SER A 172 2.87 -8.18 -3.49
N MET A 173 3.34 -8.04 -2.26
CA MET A 173 2.98 -8.95 -1.16
C MET A 173 1.78 -8.45 -0.35
N ALA A 174 1.53 -7.15 -0.37
CA ALA A 174 0.51 -6.53 0.45
C ALA A 174 -0.13 -5.37 -0.30
N VAL A 175 -1.47 -5.35 -0.34
CA VAL A 175 -2.26 -4.29 -0.94
C VAL A 175 -3.28 -3.81 0.07
N TRP A 176 -3.27 -2.50 0.33
CA TRP A 176 -4.30 -1.83 1.11
C TRP A 176 -5.19 -1.04 0.16
N GLN A 177 -6.49 -1.33 0.20
CA GLN A 177 -7.50 -0.61 -0.56
C GLN A 177 -8.36 0.20 0.41
N PHE A 178 -8.29 1.52 0.30
CA PHE A 178 -9.08 2.48 1.04
C PHE A 178 -10.28 2.88 0.20
N PHE A 179 -11.47 2.78 0.79
CA PHE A 179 -12.72 3.17 0.16
C PHE A 179 -13.22 4.46 0.78
N GLY A 180 -13.69 5.35 -0.09
CA GLY A 180 -14.24 6.64 0.32
C GLY A 180 -13.23 7.44 1.14
N ALA A 181 -12.05 7.71 0.59
CA ALA A 181 -11.00 8.50 1.21
C ALA A 181 -11.08 9.96 0.76
N TRP A 182 -10.82 10.89 1.67
CA TRP A 182 -10.74 12.32 1.37
C TRP A 182 -9.74 13.02 2.30
N PRO A 183 -9.04 14.08 1.83
CA PRO A 183 -8.13 14.85 2.65
C PRO A 183 -8.93 15.69 3.66
N TYR A 184 -8.49 15.72 4.92
CA TYR A 184 -9.12 16.54 5.96
C TYR A 184 -8.15 17.50 6.64
N ASP A 185 -6.87 17.15 6.67
CA ASP A 185 -5.81 17.94 7.27
C ASP A 185 -4.58 17.89 6.39
N MET A 186 -3.88 18.99 6.37
CA MET A 186 -2.84 19.28 5.42
C MET A 186 -1.71 20.01 6.15
N GLY A 187 -0.54 19.38 6.17
CA GLY A 187 0.64 19.90 6.84
C GLY A 187 1.07 21.25 6.25
N GLY A 188 1.49 22.18 7.11
CA GLY A 188 2.13 23.41 6.67
C GLY A 188 3.49 23.12 6.03
N ALA A 189 3.79 23.78 4.90
CA ALA A 189 5.14 23.82 4.37
C ALA A 189 5.94 24.92 5.08
N SER A 190 7.13 24.60 5.59
CA SER A 190 8.05 25.58 6.15
C SER A 190 9.18 25.85 5.16
N TYR A 191 9.41 27.13 4.86
CA TYR A 191 10.47 27.57 3.98
C TYR A 191 11.52 28.33 4.78
N SER A 192 12.79 28.00 4.57
CA SER A 192 13.94 28.64 5.21
C SER A 192 14.96 29.00 4.15
N ASN A 193 15.61 30.14 4.29
CA ASN A 193 16.69 30.60 3.40
C ASN A 193 18.05 29.93 3.71
N GLY A 194 18.08 28.91 4.58
CA GLY A 194 19.26 28.14 4.95
C GLY A 194 19.66 27.09 3.92
N PRO A 195 20.41 26.04 4.31
CA PRO A 195 20.83 24.99 3.37
C PRO A 195 19.64 24.33 2.68
N THR A 196 19.77 24.10 1.37
CA THR A 196 18.72 23.59 0.50
C THR A 196 18.34 22.16 0.88
N ASN A 197 17.10 21.97 1.32
CA ASN A 197 16.49 20.65 1.54
C ASN A 197 15.30 20.46 0.60
N LEU A 198 14.97 19.20 0.28
CA LEU A 198 13.75 18.89 -0.48
C LEU A 198 12.52 19.31 0.33
N VAL A 199 11.62 20.05 -0.31
CA VAL A 199 10.36 20.47 0.30
C VAL A 199 9.40 19.29 0.31
N LYS A 200 9.01 18.88 1.51
CA LYS A 200 8.04 17.82 1.74
C LYS A 200 6.75 18.40 2.28
N PHE A 201 5.66 17.72 1.97
CA PHE A 201 4.32 18.16 2.26
C PHE A 201 3.46 16.94 2.62
N SER A 202 2.83 16.97 3.80
CA SER A 202 2.05 15.85 4.32
C SER A 202 0.54 16.12 4.23
N VAL A 203 -0.22 15.09 3.91
CA VAL A 203 -1.69 15.11 3.83
C VAL A 203 -2.25 13.94 4.59
N LYS A 204 -3.20 14.25 5.48
CA LYS A 204 -3.94 13.24 6.22
C LYS A 204 -5.31 13.04 5.60
N PHE A 205 -5.67 11.77 5.46
CA PHE A 205 -6.92 11.31 4.86
C PHE A 205 -7.79 10.64 5.92
N LYS A 206 -9.08 10.99 5.88
CA LYS A 206 -10.13 10.16 6.46
C LYS A 206 -10.58 9.17 5.41
N HIS A 207 -11.12 8.05 5.86
CA HIS A 207 -11.67 7.01 5.00
C HIS A 207 -12.82 6.30 5.70
N GLU A 208 -13.72 5.66 4.94
CA GLU A 208 -14.80 4.87 5.52
C GLU A 208 -14.30 3.55 6.07
N ARG A 209 -13.53 2.85 5.25
CA ARG A 209 -13.06 1.50 5.51
C ARG A 209 -11.84 1.23 4.66
N TYR A 210 -10.99 0.36 5.16
CA TYR A 210 -9.90 -0.18 4.38
C TYR A 210 -9.95 -1.70 4.40
N ARG A 211 -9.54 -2.32 3.29
CA ARG A 211 -9.37 -3.76 3.15
C ARG A 211 -7.90 -4.05 2.88
N PHE A 212 -7.45 -5.17 3.43
CA PHE A 212 -6.11 -5.69 3.21
C PHE A 212 -6.22 -6.95 2.36
N ASP A 213 -5.39 -7.03 1.33
CA ASP A 213 -5.30 -8.15 0.42
C ASP A 213 -3.83 -8.57 0.24
N GLY A 214 -3.58 -9.88 0.23
CA GLY A 214 -2.29 -10.48 -0.04
C GLY A 214 -2.28 -11.02 -1.46
N VAL A 215 -2.15 -10.12 -2.45
CA VAL A 215 -2.23 -10.42 -3.90
C VAL A 215 -1.20 -11.46 -4.37
N GLY A 216 -0.17 -11.74 -3.58
CA GLY A 216 0.79 -12.83 -3.83
C GLY A 216 0.40 -14.20 -3.24
N THR A 217 -0.61 -14.31 -2.40
CA THR A 217 -0.88 -15.52 -1.59
C THR A 217 -1.90 -16.47 -2.21
N GLU A 218 -2.83 -15.96 -3.01
CA GLU A 218 -3.96 -16.76 -3.54
C GLU A 218 -3.57 -17.69 -4.70
N GLY A 219 -2.47 -17.38 -5.42
CA GLY A 219 -1.91 -18.24 -6.47
C GLY A 219 -0.53 -18.83 -6.15
N LEU A 220 0.18 -18.28 -5.15
CA LEU A 220 1.53 -18.68 -4.74
C LEU A 220 1.57 -18.90 -3.22
N GLY A 221 0.71 -19.78 -2.71
CA GLY A 221 0.71 -20.16 -1.30
C GLY A 221 2.07 -20.67 -0.81
N ILE A 222 2.23 -20.76 0.52
CA ILE A 222 3.48 -21.24 1.17
C ILE A 222 3.96 -22.59 0.58
N ASN A 223 3.05 -23.43 0.09
CA ASN A 223 3.37 -24.76 -0.44
C ASN A 223 3.50 -24.85 -1.97
N THR A 224 3.21 -23.79 -2.74
CA THR A 224 3.36 -23.85 -4.21
C THR A 224 4.83 -23.73 -4.62
N PRO A 225 5.33 -24.55 -5.57
CA PRO A 225 6.70 -24.46 -6.06
C PRO A 225 6.96 -23.13 -6.77
N ASP A 226 8.23 -22.69 -6.78
CA ASP A 226 8.67 -21.49 -7.48
C ASP A 226 8.25 -21.53 -8.95
N ARG A 227 7.67 -20.43 -9.45
CA ARG A 227 7.18 -20.33 -10.82
C ARG A 227 8.24 -19.68 -11.70
N TYR A 228 8.47 -20.25 -12.88
CA TYR A 228 9.43 -19.77 -13.86
C TYR A 228 8.69 -19.12 -15.01
N ILE A 229 9.07 -17.89 -15.38
CA ILE A 229 8.52 -17.19 -16.56
C ILE A 229 9.64 -17.07 -17.58
N ASN A 230 9.48 -17.75 -18.72
CA ASN A 230 10.40 -17.66 -19.86
C ASN A 230 9.97 -16.55 -20.81
N THR A 231 10.92 -15.91 -21.48
CA THR A 231 10.69 -14.82 -22.46
C THR A 231 9.93 -15.25 -23.72
N SER A 232 9.61 -16.54 -23.87
CA SER A 232 8.94 -17.11 -25.05
C SER A 232 7.46 -17.50 -24.84
N SER A 233 6.88 -17.29 -23.65
CA SER A 233 5.44 -17.52 -23.44
C SER A 233 4.64 -16.28 -23.86
N GLY A 234 3.63 -16.51 -24.71
CA GLY A 234 2.95 -15.50 -25.53
C GLY A 234 2.54 -14.21 -24.80
N LEU A 235 2.84 -13.09 -25.47
CA LEU A 235 2.34 -11.76 -25.13
C LEU A 235 0.81 -11.76 -25.14
N GLY A 236 0.19 -11.42 -24.00
CA GLY A 236 -1.23 -11.14 -23.93
C GLY A 236 -1.60 -9.88 -24.71
N THR A 237 -2.90 -9.69 -24.96
CA THR A 237 -3.48 -8.57 -25.73
C THR A 237 -3.21 -7.17 -25.16
N THR A 238 -2.66 -7.08 -23.95
CA THR A 238 -2.22 -5.85 -23.28
C THR A 238 -0.70 -5.62 -23.36
N GLY A 239 0.04 -6.48 -24.09
CA GLY A 239 1.50 -6.41 -24.19
C GLY A 239 2.26 -6.93 -22.97
N VAL A 240 1.55 -7.47 -21.98
CA VAL A 240 2.07 -8.09 -20.76
C VAL A 240 1.28 -9.39 -20.57
N ALA A 241 1.93 -10.51 -20.28
CA ALA A 241 1.21 -11.77 -20.02
C ALA A 241 0.38 -11.63 -18.73
N ASP A 242 -0.83 -12.20 -18.67
CA ASP A 242 -1.68 -12.13 -17.46
C ASP A 242 -0.96 -12.66 -16.20
N GLU A 243 0.04 -13.52 -16.40
CA GLU A 243 0.93 -14.09 -15.39
C GLU A 243 1.98 -13.11 -14.84
N GLN A 244 2.23 -11.98 -15.51
CA GLN A 244 3.21 -10.96 -15.15
C GLN A 244 2.61 -9.80 -14.34
N ASN A 245 1.27 -9.71 -14.20
CA ASN A 245 0.61 -8.61 -13.49
C ASN A 245 0.94 -8.54 -11.97
N ALA A 246 1.57 -9.58 -11.42
CA ALA A 246 1.98 -9.66 -10.01
C ALA A 246 3.50 -9.55 -9.77
N ALA A 247 4.31 -9.44 -10.83
CA ALA A 247 5.76 -9.43 -10.74
C ALA A 247 6.37 -8.29 -11.56
N ALA A 248 7.19 -7.45 -10.93
CA ALA A 248 7.89 -6.36 -11.61
C ALA A 248 9.40 -6.55 -11.46
N GLY A 249 10.12 -6.49 -12.58
CA GLY A 249 11.57 -6.29 -12.59
C GLY A 249 11.84 -4.80 -12.39
N PHE A 250 12.47 -4.44 -11.29
CA PHE A 250 13.12 -3.13 -11.16
C PHE A 250 14.60 -3.31 -11.50
N GLY A 251 15.19 -2.32 -12.17
CA GLY A 251 16.48 -2.41 -12.85
C GLY A 251 17.62 -3.00 -12.03
N VAL A 252 18.53 -3.66 -12.75
CA VAL A 252 19.91 -3.95 -12.32
C VAL A 252 20.70 -2.65 -12.28
#